data_AF-A0A437SV71-F1
#
_entry.id   AF-A0A437SV71-F1
#
_cell.length_a   1.000
_cell.length_b   1.000
_cell.length_c   1.000
_cell.angle_alpha   90.00
_cell.angle_beta   90.00
_cell.angle_gamma   90.00
#
_symmetry.space_group_name_H-M   'P 1'
#
loop_
_entity.id
_entity.type
_entity.pdbx_description
1 polymer ?
#
loop_
_entity_poly.entity_id
_entity_poly.type
_entity_poly.pdbx_seq_one_letter_code
_entity_poly.pdbx_strand_id
1 'polypeptide(L)'
;MTKKFKPTVDLNSALQGIAFKVIGKGVRTAYSDSAKSKDDVAEFPAYVRVTVVKDPTGVNTDAELQIKLHSAENVEVGQKLEIGPNKMKIVDGQLVFWSNKSTYHGRDWIFTNVSAKGVRIDAWN
;
A
#
# COMPACT_ATOMS: atom_id res chain seq x y z
N MET A 1 8.80 27.02 -5.97
CA MET A 1 8.36 25.63 -6.17
C MET A 1 6.94 25.49 -5.64
N THR A 2 5.98 25.06 -6.46
CA THR A 2 4.62 24.77 -6.00
C THR A 2 4.65 23.57 -5.06
N LYS A 3 4.12 23.72 -3.83
CA LYS A 3 4.00 22.60 -2.90
C LYS A 3 3.08 21.54 -3.52
N LYS A 4 3.56 20.31 -3.68
CA LYS A 4 2.72 19.20 -4.17
C LYS A 4 1.69 18.84 -3.09
N PHE A 5 0.42 18.73 -3.49
CA PHE A 5 -0.61 18.18 -2.61
C PHE A 5 -0.33 16.69 -2.38
N LYS A 6 -0.15 16.30 -1.12
CA LYS A 6 0.25 14.96 -0.71
C LYS A 6 -0.55 14.52 0.53
N PRO A 7 -1.85 14.24 0.39
CA PRO A 7 -2.66 13.78 1.51
C PRO A 7 -2.17 12.40 1.95
N THR A 8 -2.18 12.20 3.27
CA THR A 8 -1.90 10.90 3.91
C THR A 8 -3.13 10.54 4.72
N VAL A 9 -3.65 9.34 4.50
CA VAL A 9 -4.81 8.81 5.24
C VAL A 9 -4.44 7.50 5.92
N ASP A 10 -5.19 7.14 6.95
CA ASP A 10 -5.05 5.85 7.61
C ASP A 10 -5.43 4.71 6.63
N LEU A 11 -4.50 3.76 6.48
CA LEU A 11 -4.65 2.67 5.52
C LEU A 11 -5.73 1.67 5.96
N ASN A 12 -5.92 1.48 7.27
CA ASN A 12 -6.91 0.54 7.78
C ASN A 12 -8.33 1.02 7.48
N SER A 13 -8.58 2.32 7.67
CA SER A 13 -9.84 2.97 7.32
C SER A 13 -10.14 2.87 5.82
N ALA A 14 -9.12 3.00 4.97
CA ALA A 14 -9.27 2.86 3.52
C ALA A 14 -9.54 1.42 3.05
N LEU A 15 -9.05 0.42 3.80
CA LEU A 15 -9.19 -1.01 3.45
C LEU A 15 -10.22 -1.75 4.33
N GLN A 16 -11.02 -1.02 5.10
CA GLN A 16 -11.94 -1.58 6.07
C GLN A 16 -12.92 -2.57 5.42
N GLY A 17 -12.94 -3.80 5.91
CA GLY A 17 -13.80 -4.89 5.43
C GLY A 17 -13.33 -5.58 4.15
N ILE A 18 -12.18 -5.16 3.58
CA ILE A 18 -11.60 -5.85 2.43
C ILE A 18 -10.87 -7.10 2.91
N ALA A 19 -11.10 -8.21 2.20
CA ALA A 19 -10.36 -9.44 2.38
C ALA A 19 -9.35 -9.65 1.25
N PHE A 20 -8.18 -10.15 1.64
CA PHE A 20 -7.01 -10.33 0.83
C PHE A 20 -6.52 -11.77 0.90
N LYS A 21 -5.87 -12.23 -0.18
CA LYS A 21 -4.98 -13.38 -0.16
C LYS A 21 -3.56 -12.91 -0.41
N VAL A 22 -2.62 -13.29 0.45
CA VAL A 22 -1.20 -13.03 0.23
C VAL A 22 -0.73 -13.88 -0.96
N ILE A 23 -0.20 -13.22 -1.99
CA ILE A 23 0.32 -13.87 -3.20
C ILE A 23 1.85 -13.79 -3.28
N GLY A 24 2.48 -12.94 -2.47
CA GLY A 24 3.93 -12.86 -2.35
C GLY A 24 4.40 -12.02 -1.18
N LYS A 25 5.60 -12.29 -0.68
CA LYS A 25 6.35 -11.42 0.25
C LYS A 25 7.81 -11.40 -0.14
N GLY A 26 8.55 -10.39 0.28
CA GLY A 26 9.98 -10.35 0.01
C GLY A 26 10.68 -9.10 0.54
N VAL A 27 11.98 -9.03 0.26
CA VAL A 27 12.81 -7.85 0.54
C VAL A 27 12.74 -6.91 -0.66
N ARG A 28 12.58 -5.62 -0.39
CA ARG A 28 12.57 -4.55 -1.39
C ARG A 28 13.99 -4.16 -1.74
N THR A 29 14.18 -3.85 -3.02
CA THR A 29 15.38 -3.21 -3.55
C THR A 29 15.01 -1.85 -4.11
N ALA A 30 15.94 -0.89 -4.07
CA ALA A 30 15.71 0.43 -4.65
C ALA A 30 15.68 0.31 -6.18
N TYR A 31 14.56 0.69 -6.79
CA TYR A 31 14.38 0.62 -8.24
C TYR A 31 15.23 1.67 -8.99
N SER A 32 15.66 2.73 -8.31
CA SER A 32 16.53 3.75 -8.87
C SER A 32 17.63 4.12 -7.88
N ASP A 33 18.73 4.65 -8.40
CA ASP A 33 19.84 5.14 -7.59
C ASP A 33 19.56 6.45 -6.86
N SER A 34 18.34 7.00 -6.97
CA SER A 34 17.98 8.23 -6.28
C SER A 34 18.01 8.05 -4.76
N ALA A 35 18.52 9.06 -4.04
CA ALA A 35 18.55 9.06 -2.57
C ALA A 35 17.18 8.75 -1.97
N LYS A 36 16.12 9.38 -2.52
CA LYS A 36 14.73 9.15 -2.09
C LYS A 36 14.28 7.70 -2.24
N SER A 37 14.67 7.00 -3.31
CA SER A 37 14.34 5.58 -3.47
C SER A 37 15.11 4.70 -2.49
N LYS A 38 16.35 5.05 -2.18
CA LYS A 38 17.17 4.34 -1.18
C LYS A 38 16.62 4.53 0.22
N ASP A 39 16.26 5.77 0.59
CA ASP A 39 15.64 6.09 1.88
C ASP A 39 14.29 5.36 2.07
N ASP A 40 13.44 5.32 1.04
CA ASP A 40 12.14 4.62 1.09
C ASP A 40 12.27 3.10 1.26
N VAL A 41 13.37 2.51 0.80
CA VAL A 41 13.68 1.08 0.99
C VAL A 41 14.36 0.83 2.32
N ALA A 42 15.23 1.74 2.78
CA ALA A 42 15.83 1.66 4.10
C ALA A 42 14.78 1.76 5.22
N GLU A 43 13.79 2.63 5.06
CA GLU A 43 12.68 2.78 6.00
C GLU A 43 11.71 1.58 5.91
N PHE A 44 11.30 1.18 4.71
CA PHE A 44 10.38 0.05 4.49
C PHE A 44 11.07 -1.06 3.66
N PRO A 45 11.91 -1.91 4.26
CA PRO A 45 12.71 -2.90 3.52
C PRO A 45 11.91 -4.12 3.05
N ALA A 46 10.70 -4.35 3.54
CA ALA A 46 9.90 -5.52 3.16
C ALA A 46 8.70 -5.13 2.29
N TYR A 47 8.15 -6.10 1.57
CA TYR A 47 6.86 -5.96 0.91
C TYR A 47 5.98 -7.19 1.08
N VAL A 48 4.68 -6.97 0.99
CA VAL A 48 3.65 -8.00 0.85
C VAL A 48 2.80 -7.65 -0.37
N ARG A 49 2.64 -8.60 -1.29
CA ARG A 49 1.72 -8.53 -2.42
C ARG A 49 0.46 -9.32 -2.08
N VAL A 50 -0.69 -8.70 -2.30
CA VAL A 50 -1.99 -9.30 -2.04
C VAL A 50 -2.90 -9.18 -3.26
N THR A 51 -3.78 -10.15 -3.41
CA THR A 51 -4.96 -10.08 -4.29
C THR A 51 -6.20 -9.85 -3.43
N VAL A 52 -7.06 -8.93 -3.85
CA VAL A 52 -8.38 -8.73 -3.25
C VAL A 52 -9.27 -9.93 -3.58
N VAL A 53 -9.70 -10.65 -2.55
CA VAL A 53 -10.62 -11.79 -2.70
C VAL A 53 -12.06 -11.44 -2.35
N LYS A 54 -12.26 -10.34 -1.62
CA LYS A 54 -13.59 -9.79 -1.32
C LYS A 54 -13.48 -8.29 -1.08
N ASP A 55 -14.25 -7.53 -1.84
CA ASP A 55 -14.44 -6.09 -1.67
C ASP A 55 -15.94 -5.83 -1.44
N PRO A 56 -16.35 -5.19 -0.32
CA PRO A 56 -17.74 -4.84 -0.06
C PRO A 56 -18.41 -4.00 -1.16
N THR A 57 -17.62 -3.22 -1.92
CA THR A 57 -18.13 -2.41 -3.03
C THR A 57 -18.22 -3.19 -4.35
N GLY A 58 -17.56 -4.35 -4.43
CA GLY A 58 -17.46 -5.17 -5.64
C GLY A 58 -16.55 -4.62 -6.73
N VAL A 59 -15.94 -3.44 -6.54
CA VAL A 59 -15.20 -2.72 -7.60
C VAL A 59 -13.79 -3.29 -7.79
N ASN A 60 -13.13 -3.72 -6.71
CA ASN A 60 -11.70 -4.05 -6.73
C ASN A 60 -11.41 -5.55 -6.60
N THR A 61 -12.40 -6.42 -6.79
CA THR A 61 -12.17 -7.87 -6.78
C THR A 61 -11.11 -8.26 -7.81
N ASP A 62 -10.22 -9.19 -7.44
CA ASP A 62 -9.06 -9.64 -8.22
C ASP A 62 -7.95 -8.60 -8.44
N ALA A 63 -8.14 -7.35 -7.97
CA ALA A 63 -7.10 -6.36 -8.01
C ALA A 63 -5.92 -6.76 -7.11
N GLU A 64 -4.71 -6.41 -7.56
CA GLU A 64 -3.50 -6.60 -6.78
C GLU A 64 -3.05 -5.30 -6.11
N LEU A 65 -2.56 -5.43 -4.88
CA LEU A 65 -1.94 -4.36 -4.12
C LEU A 65 -0.61 -4.84 -3.56
N GLN A 66 0.40 -3.96 -3.61
CA GLN A 66 1.65 -4.16 -2.88
C GLN A 66 1.73 -3.18 -1.70
N ILE A 67 1.93 -3.72 -0.51
CA ILE A 67 2.09 -2.96 0.73
C ILE A 67 3.57 -3.00 1.11
N LYS A 68 4.16 -1.83 1.36
CA LYS A 68 5.54 -1.70 1.84
C LYS A 68 5.55 -1.78 3.36
N LEU A 69 6.43 -2.59 3.93
CA LEU A 69 6.46 -2.84 5.37
C LEU A 69 7.87 -2.71 5.95
N HIS A 70 7.98 -2.47 7.25
CA HIS A 70 9.24 -2.67 7.98
C HIS A 70 9.57 -4.15 8.08
N SER A 71 8.58 -4.99 8.39
CA SER A 71 8.71 -6.45 8.43
C SER A 71 7.47 -7.13 7.85
N ALA A 72 7.70 -8.27 7.20
CA ALA A 72 6.67 -9.16 6.65
C ALA A 72 6.77 -10.59 7.22
N GLU A 73 7.43 -10.75 8.37
CA GLU A 73 7.69 -12.07 8.98
C GLU A 73 6.42 -12.76 9.47
N ASN A 74 5.41 -11.98 9.87
CA ASN A 74 4.19 -12.49 10.49
C ASN A 74 3.06 -12.79 9.49
N VAL A 75 3.36 -12.79 8.19
CA VAL A 75 2.42 -13.19 7.15
C VAL A 75 3.03 -14.24 6.24
N GLU A 76 2.19 -15.15 5.73
CA GLU A 76 2.61 -16.22 4.84
C GLU A 76 1.93 -16.17 3.49
N VAL A 77 2.64 -16.61 2.44
CA VAL A 77 2.05 -16.72 1.11
C VAL A 77 0.91 -17.74 1.14
N GLY A 78 -0.23 -17.37 0.56
CA GLY A 78 -1.47 -18.15 0.60
C GLY A 78 -2.39 -17.80 1.78
N GLN A 79 -1.91 -17.09 2.80
CA GLN A 79 -2.72 -16.67 3.94
C GLN A 79 -3.85 -15.73 3.48
N LYS A 80 -5.05 -15.95 4.06
CA LYS A 80 -6.18 -15.03 3.92
C LYS A 80 -6.21 -14.07 5.09
N LEU A 81 -6.38 -12.79 4.79
CA LEU A 81 -6.39 -11.70 5.75
C LEU A 81 -7.64 -10.86 5.50
N GLU A 82 -8.27 -10.35 6.54
CA GLU A 82 -9.34 -9.36 6.38
C GLU A 82 -9.06 -8.19 7.31
N ILE A 83 -9.14 -6.98 6.77
CA ILE A 83 -8.85 -5.76 7.53
C ILE A 83 -10.11 -5.31 8.27
N GLY A 84 -9.98 -5.15 9.59
CA GLY A 84 -11.04 -4.59 10.42
C GLY A 84 -10.96 -4.98 11.90
N PRO A 85 -11.89 -4.47 12.72
CA PRO A 85 -11.96 -4.77 14.15
C PRO A 85 -12.03 -6.27 14.41
N ASN A 86 -11.27 -6.75 15.40
CA ASN A 86 -11.12 -8.18 15.76
C ASN A 86 -10.59 -9.08 14.63
N LYS A 87 -9.98 -8.50 13.60
CA LYS A 87 -9.35 -9.23 12.48
C LYS A 87 -7.90 -8.79 12.35
N MET A 88 -7.46 -8.39 11.16
CA MET A 88 -6.11 -7.91 10.91
C MET A 88 -6.08 -6.40 10.76
N LYS A 89 -4.91 -5.81 11.01
CA LYS A 89 -4.58 -4.40 10.74
C LYS A 89 -3.20 -4.28 10.15
N ILE A 90 -2.96 -3.20 9.43
CA ILE A 90 -1.62 -2.76 9.09
C ILE A 90 -1.20 -1.76 10.16
N VAL A 91 -0.24 -2.16 11.01
CA VAL A 91 0.26 -1.33 12.12
C VAL A 91 0.90 -0.08 11.55
N ASP A 92 0.48 1.09 12.06
CA ASP A 92 0.85 2.41 11.54
C ASP A 92 0.67 2.54 10.03
N GLY A 93 -0.39 1.90 9.51
CA GLY A 93 -0.69 1.85 8.10
C GLY A 93 -1.03 3.21 7.52
N GLN A 94 -0.31 3.62 6.47
CA GLN A 94 -0.53 4.87 5.77
C GLN A 94 -0.78 4.63 4.28
N LEU A 95 -1.80 5.31 3.75
CA LEU A 95 -2.04 5.44 2.32
C LEU A 95 -1.69 6.86 1.90
N VAL A 96 -0.62 6.98 1.12
CA VAL A 96 -0.09 8.27 0.66
C VAL A 96 -0.44 8.45 -0.80
N PHE A 97 -1.09 9.57 -1.11
CA PHE A 97 -1.34 9.97 -2.49
C PHE A 97 -0.39 11.09 -2.89
N TRP A 98 0.03 11.10 -4.14
CA TRP A 98 0.64 12.29 -4.72
C TRP A 98 0.21 12.45 -6.17
N SER A 99 -0.26 13.65 -6.47
CA SER A 99 -0.71 14.01 -7.80
C SER A 99 0.42 14.69 -8.56
N ASN A 100 0.56 14.34 -9.83
CA ASN A 100 1.42 15.04 -10.76
C ASN A 100 0.56 15.64 -11.86
N LYS A 101 0.89 16.88 -12.23
CA LYS A 101 0.36 17.52 -13.41
C LYS A 101 1.20 17.10 -14.61
N SER A 102 0.55 16.67 -15.67
CA SER A 102 1.15 16.43 -16.99
C SER A 102 0.27 17.09 -18.05
N THR A 103 0.81 17.26 -19.26
CA THR A 103 0.04 17.69 -20.41
C THR A 103 -0.09 16.51 -21.37
N TYR A 104 -1.32 16.12 -21.69
CA TYR A 104 -1.61 15.04 -22.65
C TYR A 104 -2.58 15.60 -23.71
N HIS A 105 -2.16 15.57 -24.98
CA HIS A 105 -2.87 16.19 -26.12
C HIS A 105 -3.26 17.65 -25.89
N GLY A 106 -2.34 18.45 -25.33
CA GLY A 106 -2.57 19.88 -25.08
C GLY A 106 -3.53 20.19 -23.93
N ARG A 107 -4.03 19.19 -23.21
CA ARG A 107 -4.86 19.36 -22.01
C ARG A 107 -4.05 19.05 -20.77
N ASP A 108 -4.33 19.80 -19.70
CA ASP A 108 -3.77 19.50 -18.39
C ASP A 108 -4.45 18.27 -17.80
N TRP A 109 -3.63 17.30 -17.42
CA TRP A 109 -4.03 16.07 -16.76
C TRP A 109 -3.41 16.00 -15.37
N ILE A 110 -4.21 15.60 -14.41
CA ILE A 110 -3.75 15.27 -13.07
C ILE A 110 -3.85 13.76 -12.93
N PHE A 111 -2.72 13.09 -12.77
CA PHE A 111 -2.70 11.68 -12.40
C PHE A 111 -2.22 11.54 -10.96
N THR A 112 -2.88 10.67 -10.21
CA THR A 112 -2.60 10.44 -8.79
C THR A 112 -1.97 9.07 -8.63
N ASN A 113 -0.79 9.06 -8.00
CA ASN A 113 -0.15 7.82 -7.59
C ASN A 113 -0.50 7.54 -6.13
N VAL A 114 -0.47 6.26 -5.77
CA VAL A 114 -0.76 5.80 -4.42
C VAL A 114 0.39 4.92 -3.90
N SER A 115 0.67 5.02 -2.60
CA SER A 115 1.61 4.14 -1.90
C SER A 115 1.00 3.71 -0.58
N ALA A 116 0.82 2.40 -0.41
CA ALA A 116 0.48 1.78 0.86
C ALA A 116 1.75 1.42 1.63
N LYS A 117 1.82 1.83 2.90
CA LYS A 117 2.97 1.64 3.80
C LYS A 117 2.49 1.24 5.19
N GLY A 118 3.35 0.60 5.98
CA GLY A 118 3.11 0.33 7.38
C GLY A 118 4.31 -0.35 8.05
N VAL A 119 4.18 -0.72 9.32
CA VAL A 119 5.23 -1.43 10.05
C VAL A 119 5.16 -2.93 9.78
N ARG A 120 4.01 -3.54 10.03
CA ARG A 120 3.72 -4.98 9.87
C ARG A 120 2.20 -5.20 9.76
N ILE A 121 1.77 -6.41 9.44
CA ILE A 121 0.34 -6.79 9.43
C ILE A 121 0.04 -7.64 10.66
N ASP A 122 -0.79 -7.19 11.60
CA ASP A 122 -0.97 -7.83 12.91
C ASP A 122 -2.45 -7.99 13.26
N ALA A 123 -2.76 -8.74 14.31
CA ALA A 123 -4.11 -8.83 14.83
C ALA A 123 -4.58 -7.48 15.41
N TRP A 124 -5.86 -7.17 15.24
CA TRP A 124 -6.51 -6.03 15.87
C TRP A 124 -6.86 -6.39 17.32
N ASN A 125 -5.88 -6.28 18.21
CA ASN A 125 -6.09 -6.34 19.67
C ASN A 125 -6.86 -5.11 20.17
#